data_AF-A0A3A9FZP3-F1
#
_entry.id   AF-A0A3A9FZP3-F1
#
_cell.length_a   1.000
_cell.length_b   1.000
_cell.length_c   1.000
_cell.angle_alpha   90.00
_cell.angle_beta   90.00
_cell.angle_gamma   90.00
#
_symmetry.space_group_name_H-M   'P 1'
#
loop_
_entity.id
_entity.type
_entity.pdbx_description
1 polymer ?
#
loop_
_entity_poly.entity_id
_entity_poly.type
_entity_poly.pdbx_seq_one_letter_code
_entity_poly.pdbx_strand_id
1 'polypeptide(L)' 'MSEQALQAVAIQKSLGLSKQDALKVLVFITGMQAGKELQLAEQAAEAKQMAPGRVNAIRPA' A
#
# COMPACT_ATOMS: atom_id res chain seq x y z
N MET A 1 6.42 -6.84 -24.07
CA MET A 1 5.32 -7.14 -23.13
C MET A 1 5.49 -6.22 -21.94
N SER A 2 4.44 -5.53 -21.48
CA SER A 2 4.50 -4.71 -20.25
C SER A 2 4.43 -5.60 -19.01
N GLU A 3 4.92 -5.11 -17.87
CA GLU A 3 4.90 -5.84 -16.60
C GLU A 3 3.47 -6.25 -16.20
N GLN A 4 2.51 -5.33 -16.34
CA GLN A 4 1.09 -5.58 -16.09
C GLN A 4 0.53 -6.69 -16.99
N ALA A 5 0.97 -6.74 -18.26
CA ALA A 5 0.55 -7.80 -19.18
C ALA A 5 1.12 -9.16 -18.76
N LEU A 6 2.37 -9.21 -18.26
CA LEU A 6 2.96 -10.43 -17.73
C LEU A 6 2.25 -10.90 -16.46
N GLN A 7 1.92 -9.98 -15.55
CA GLN A 7 1.16 -10.29 -14.33
C GLN A 7 -0.25 -10.81 -14.65
N ALA A 8 -0.97 -10.16 -15.58
CA ALA A 8 -2.29 -10.63 -16.02
C ALA A 8 -2.21 -12.03 -16.63
N VAL A 9 -1.19 -12.34 -17.45
CA VAL A 9 -0.97 -13.68 -18.01
C VAL A 9 -0.64 -14.71 -16.92
N ALA A 10 0.16 -14.34 -15.92
CA ALA A 10 0.46 -15.20 -14.79
C ALA A 10 -0.81 -15.52 -13.98
N ILE A 11 -1.62 -14.52 -13.67
CA ILE A 11 -2.92 -14.68 -12.98
C ILE A 11 -3.84 -15.58 -13.80
N GLN A 12 -3.96 -15.31 -15.09
CA GLN A 12 -4.79 -16.08 -16.01
C GLN A 12 -4.42 -17.56 -15.99
N LYS A 13 -3.12 -17.88 -16.09
CA LYS A 13 -2.64 -19.27 -16.09
C LYS A 13 -2.78 -19.96 -14.74
N SER A 14 -2.45 -19.27 -13.65
CA SER A 14 -2.48 -19.85 -12.30
C SER A 14 -3.89 -20.15 -11.81
N LEU A 15 -4.86 -19.33 -12.19
CA LEU A 15 -6.25 -19.45 -11.72
C LEU A 15 -7.21 -20.03 -12.77
N GLY A 16 -6.71 -20.34 -13.98
CA GLY A 16 -7.55 -20.85 -15.08
C GLY A 16 -8.63 -19.85 -15.51
N LEU A 17 -8.35 -18.55 -15.39
CA LEU A 17 -9.34 -17.49 -15.65
C LEU A 17 -9.40 -17.08 -17.11
N SER A 18 -10.49 -16.42 -17.49
CA SER A 18 -10.54 -15.65 -18.72
C SER A 18 -9.57 -14.46 -18.66
N LYS A 19 -9.15 -13.95 -19.81
CA LYS A 19 -8.30 -12.75 -19.87
C LYS A 19 -8.94 -11.55 -19.15
N GLN A 20 -10.26 -11.38 -19.29
CA GLN A 20 -10.97 -10.28 -18.64
C GLN A 20 -11.01 -10.45 -17.12
N ASP A 21 -11.22 -11.66 -16.62
CA ASP A 21 -11.27 -11.89 -15.17
C ASP A 21 -9.89 -11.81 -14.54
N ALA A 22 -8.83 -12.24 -15.24
CA ALA A 22 -7.46 -12.04 -14.80
C ALA A 22 -7.11 -10.54 -14.68
N LEU A 23 -7.61 -9.69 -15.59
CA LEU A 23 -7.44 -8.24 -15.49
C LEU A 23 -8.20 -7.64 -14.31
N LYS A 24 -9.43 -8.09 -14.02
CA LYS A 24 -10.18 -7.64 -12.83
C LYS A 24 -9.44 -8.00 -11.55
N VAL A 25 -8.90 -9.22 -11.47
CA VAL A 25 -8.10 -9.68 -10.32
C VAL A 25 -6.84 -8.84 -10.19
N LEU A 26 -6.14 -8.55 -11.30
CA LEU A 26 -4.97 -7.67 -11.28
C LEU A 26 -5.32 -6.28 -10.71
N VAL A 27 -6.40 -5.65 -11.20
CA VAL A 27 -6.88 -4.35 -10.70
C VAL A 27 -7.21 -4.41 -9.21
N PHE A 28 -7.86 -5.48 -8.76
CA PHE A 28 -8.19 -5.67 -7.36
C PHE A 28 -6.94 -5.77 -6.47
N ILE A 29 -5.94 -6.57 -6.87
CA ILE A 29 -4.67 -6.71 -6.14
C ILE A 29 -3.94 -5.36 -6.07
N THR A 30 -3.82 -4.66 -7.18
CA THR A 30 -3.17 -3.33 -7.23
C THR A 30 -3.91 -2.33 -6.33
N GLY A 31 -5.24 -2.34 -6.36
CA GLY A 31 -6.06 -1.49 -5.49
C GLY A 31 -5.86 -1.78 -4.00
N MET A 32 -5.77 -3.07 -3.62
CA MET A 32 -5.48 -3.46 -2.25
C MET A 32 -4.08 -3.02 -1.78
N GLN A 33 -3.07 -3.13 -2.66
CA GLN A 33 -1.72 -2.67 -2.34
C GLN A 33 -1.68 -1.16 -2.12
N ALA A 34 -2.28 -0.38 -3.03
CA ALA A 34 -2.39 1.07 -2.89
C ALA A 34 -3.14 1.46 -1.61
N GLY A 35 -4.25 0.77 -1.28
CA GLY A 35 -5.00 1.01 -0.04
C GLY A 35 -4.16 0.78 1.22
N LYS A 36 -3.34 -0.28 1.25
CA LYS A 36 -2.41 -0.54 2.37
C LYS A 36 -1.33 0.53 2.49
N GLU A 37 -0.76 0.98 1.39
CA GLU A 37 0.26 2.03 1.39
C GLU A 37 -0.29 3.36 1.92
N LEU A 38 -1.52 3.72 1.52
CA LEU A 38 -2.22 4.89 2.04
C LEU A 38 -2.44 4.80 3.56
N GLN A 39 -2.92 3.65 4.05
CA GLN A 39 -3.15 3.44 5.48
C GLN A 39 -1.85 3.51 6.31
N LEU A 40 -0.72 3.04 5.76
CA LEU A 40 0.58 3.15 6.41
C LEU A 40 1.08 4.61 6.42
N ALA A 41 0.86 5.34 5.33
CA ALA A 41 1.22 6.75 5.24
C ALA A 41 0.42 7.61 6.24
N GLU A 42 -0.89 7.34 6.41
CA GLU A 42 -1.74 7.99 7.41
C GLU A 42 -1.23 7.74 8.83
N GLN A 43 -0.95 6.49 9.20
CA GLN A 43 -0.40 6.14 10.53
C GLN A 43 0.98 6.80 10.77
N ALA A 44 1.83 6.86 9.76
CA ALA A 44 3.13 7.53 9.86
C ALA A 44 3.00 9.05 10.03
N ALA A 45 1.97 9.66 9.42
CA ALA A 45 1.66 11.08 9.58
C ALA A 45 1.10 11.38 10.98
N GLU A 46 0.19 10.53 11.50
CA GLU A 46 -0.33 10.64 12.87
C GLU A 46 0.77 10.47 13.93
N ALA A 47 1.67 9.49 13.74
CA ALA A 47 2.80 9.26 14.64
C ALA A 47 3.77 10.45 14.69
N LYS A 48 3.97 11.17 13.57
CA LYS A 48 4.78 12.39 13.52
C LYS A 48 4.10 13.59 14.21
N GLN A 49 2.77 13.68 14.16
CA GLN A 49 2.02 14.77 14.81
C GLN A 49 1.92 14.60 16.34
N MET A 50 2.04 13.38 16.86
CA MET A 50 2.06 13.12 18.32
C MET A 50 3.44 13.34 18.98
N ALA A 51 4.48 13.66 18.20
CA ALA A 51 5.80 13.99 18.71
C ALA A 51 6.16 15.49 18.60
N PRO A 52 5.46 16.40 19.31
CA PRO A 52 6.09 17.63 19.75
C PRO A 52 5.95 17.85 21.26
N GLY A 53 7.08 17.98 21.95
CA GLY A 53 7.17 18.79 23.18
C GLY A 53 7.01 18.09 24.53
N ARG A 54 7.98 17.25 24.92
CA ARG A 54 8.37 17.15 26.34
C ARG A 54 9.87 17.36 26.50
N VAL A 55 10.35 18.52 26.03
CA VAL A 55 11.66 19.02 26.50
C VAL A 55 11.36 19.71 27.83
N ASN A 56 11.48 18.92 28.90
CA ASN A 56 11.33 19.35 30.27
C ASN A 56 12.43 20.38 30.56
N ALA A 57 12.10 21.68 30.51
CA ALA A 57 13.00 22.74 30.92
C ALA A 57 13.05 22.80 32.45
N ILE A 58 13.69 21.80 33.06
CA ILE A 58 14.19 21.93 34.44
C ILE A 58 15.47 22.75 34.33
N ARG A 59 15.37 24.05 34.61
CA ARG A 59 16.56 24.91 34.80
C ARG A 59 16.86 24.97 36.30
N PRO A 60 17.98 24.42 36.79
CA PRO A 60 18.41 24.67 38.15
C PRO A 60 19.34 25.90 38.23
N ALA A 61 19.34 26.49 39.44
CA ALA A 61 20.17 27.56 40.00
C ALA A 61 19.90 28.99 39.52
#